data_AF-G7EYB6-F1
#
_entry.id   AF-G7EYB6-F1
#
_cell.length_a   1.000
_cell.length_b   1.000
_cell.length_c   1.000
_cell.angle_alpha   90.00
_cell.angle_beta   90.00
_cell.angle_gamma   90.00
#
_symmetry.space_group_name_H-M   'P 1'
#
loop_
_entity.id
_entity.type
_entity.pdbx_description
1 polymer ?
#
loop_
_entity_poly.entity_id
_entity_poly.type
_entity_poly.pdbx_seq_one_letter_code
_entity_poly.pdbx_strand_id
1 'polypeptide(L)' 'MLVKKGIVTGTNLKGKTAFRVFPPWSESRALNGSGVFSNAAKSTQRWQCDYFLQQDQYKLIDLSKLNKILANAV' A
#
# COMPACT_ATOMS: atom_id res chain seq x y z
N MET A 1 -7.55 -7.90 -5.37
CA MET A 1 -6.75 -7.59 -4.15
C MET A 1 -7.56 -7.04 -2.96
N LEU A 2 -8.35 -5.97 -3.11
CA LEU A 2 -9.04 -5.30 -1.99
C LEU A 2 -10.05 -6.17 -1.22
N VAL A 3 -10.76 -7.06 -1.92
CA VAL A 3 -11.66 -8.06 -1.29
C VAL A 3 -10.87 -9.01 -0.38
N LYS A 4 -9.72 -9.53 -0.84
CA LYS A 4 -8.84 -10.42 -0.06
C LYS A 4 -8.28 -9.74 1.20
N LYS A 5 -8.13 -8.42 1.19
CA LYS A 5 -7.72 -7.63 2.37
C LYS A 5 -8.89 -7.18 3.26
N GLY A 6 -10.11 -7.60 2.92
CA GLY A 6 -11.35 -7.26 3.65
C GLY A 6 -11.70 -5.77 3.58
N ILE A 7 -11.20 -5.05 2.57
CA ILE A 7 -11.51 -3.63 2.39
C ILE A 7 -12.86 -3.50 1.70
N VAL A 8 -13.02 -4.19 0.57
CA VAL A 8 -14.31 -4.30 -0.13
C VAL A 8 -15.10 -5.45 0.47
N THR A 9 -16.41 -5.24 0.66
CA THR A 9 -17.34 -6.27 1.15
C THR A 9 -17.25 -7.53 0.29
N GLY A 10 -17.05 -8.67 0.94
CA GLY A 10 -17.17 -9.99 0.32
C GLY A 10 -18.52 -10.63 0.64
N THR A 11 -18.75 -11.85 0.16
CA THR A 11 -20.00 -12.60 0.41
C THR A 11 -20.33 -12.77 1.89
N ASN A 12 -19.32 -12.93 2.74
CA ASN A 12 -19.51 -13.29 4.16
C ASN A 12 -18.96 -12.25 5.16
N LEU A 13 -18.40 -11.13 4.69
CA LEU A 13 -17.72 -10.16 5.55
C LEU A 13 -18.00 -8.73 5.10
N LYS A 14 -18.46 -7.89 6.04
CA LYS A 14 -18.60 -6.44 5.85
C LYS A 14 -17.23 -5.81 5.57
N GLY A 15 -17.15 -4.99 4.53
CA GLY A 15 -15.95 -4.23 4.19
C GLY A 15 -15.60 -3.15 5.22
N LYS A 16 -14.46 -2.49 5.02
CA LYS A 16 -14.00 -1.37 5.84
C LYS A 16 -14.41 -0.05 5.19
N THR A 17 -14.93 0.88 5.99
CA THR A 17 -15.29 2.23 5.52
C THR A 17 -14.06 3.10 5.24
N ALA A 18 -12.94 2.84 5.93
CA ALA A 18 -11.67 3.53 5.71
C ALA A 18 -10.49 2.59 6.00
N PHE A 19 -9.37 2.82 5.32
CA PHE A 19 -8.10 2.16 5.60
C PHE A 19 -6.94 3.12 5.35
N ARG A 20 -5.78 2.84 5.97
CA ARG A 20 -4.55 3.61 5.79
C ARG A 20 -3.68 2.96 4.74
N VAL A 21 -2.99 3.78 3.96
CA VAL A 21 -1.88 3.36 3.10
C VAL A 21 -0.57 3.83 3.71
N PHE A 22 0.43 2.94 3.68
CA PHE A 22 1.76 3.18 4.20
C PHE A 22 2.74 3.11 3.03
N PRO A 23 3.17 4.26 2.48
CA PRO A 23 4.21 4.29 1.46
C PRO A 23 5.52 3.64 1.93
N PRO A 24 6.43 3.24 1.02
CA PRO A 24 7.73 2.67 1.39
C PRO A 24 8.54 3.53 2.37
N TRP A 25 8.43 4.86 2.27
CA TRP A 25 9.12 5.82 3.14
C TRP A 25 8.46 6.02 4.52
N SER A 26 7.40 5.28 4.85
CA SER A 26 6.68 5.43 6.13
C SER A 26 7.55 5.07 7.34
N GLU A 27 8.45 4.09 7.21
CA GLU A 27 9.30 3.64 8.31
C GLU A 27 10.32 4.73 8.71
N SER A 28 10.89 5.43 7.73
CA SER A 28 11.79 6.56 7.97
C SER A 28 11.09 7.69 8.75
N ARG A 29 9.81 7.96 8.47
CA ARG A 29 9.03 8.98 9.18
C ARG A 29 8.79 8.65 10.66
N ALA A 30 8.64 7.37 10.98
CA ALA A 30 8.47 6.91 12.36
C ALA A 30 9.76 7.02 13.19
N LEU A 31 10.93 6.85 12.56
CA LEU A 31 12.24 7.06 13.18
C LEU A 31 12.52 8.55 13.47
N ASN A 32 11.97 9.45 12.64
CA ASN A 32 12.26 10.90 12.69
C ASN A 32 11.32 11.73 13.59
N GLY A 33 10.59 11.11 14.53
CA GLY A 33 9.97 11.86 15.62
C GLY A 33 8.45 11.73 15.82
N SER A 34 7.76 10.74 15.23
CA SER A 34 6.31 10.56 15.42
C SER A 34 5.87 9.26 16.08
N GLY A 35 6.77 8.53 16.74
CA GLY A 35 6.45 7.29 17.47
C GLY A 35 6.57 6.02 16.63
N VAL A 36 6.56 4.89 17.33
CA VAL A 36 6.90 3.55 16.82
C VAL A 36 5.99 3.15 15.64
N PHE A 37 6.61 2.80 14.50
CA PHE A 37 5.90 2.16 13.39
C PHE A 37 5.47 0.74 13.80
N SER A 38 4.19 0.60 14.16
CA SER A 38 3.69 -0.64 14.77
C SER A 38 3.83 -1.86 13.86
N ASN A 39 3.91 -3.06 14.45
CA ASN A 39 3.98 -4.31 13.68
C ASN A 39 2.77 -4.49 12.75
N ALA A 40 1.58 -3.99 13.14
CA ALA A 40 0.40 -3.99 12.29
C ALA A 40 0.55 -3.05 11.08
N ALA A 41 1.16 -1.88 11.27
CA ALA A 41 1.45 -0.95 10.18
C ALA A 41 2.51 -1.53 9.22
N LYS A 42 3.57 -2.16 9.75
CA LYS A 42 4.59 -2.89 8.95
C LYS A 42 3.97 -4.01 8.12
N SER A 43 3.10 -4.83 8.72
CA SER A 43 2.39 -5.89 8.02
C SER A 43 1.49 -5.34 6.90
N THR A 44 0.85 -4.20 7.15
CA THR A 44 0.00 -3.53 6.15
C THR A 44 0.83 -2.93 5.02
N GLN A 45 1.94 -2.25 5.34
CA GLN A 45 2.87 -1.69 4.38
C GLN A 45 3.43 -2.76 3.44
N ARG A 46 3.81 -3.93 3.96
CA ARG A 46 4.43 -5.00 3.18
C ARG A 46 3.62 -5.37 1.93
N TRP A 47 2.31 -5.55 2.07
CA TRP A 47 1.48 -5.88 0.91
C TRP A 47 1.14 -4.66 0.05
N GLN A 48 1.20 -3.45 0.60
CA GLN A 48 0.92 -2.21 -0.14
C GLN A 48 2.11 -1.79 -1.03
N CYS A 49 3.35 -2.07 -0.61
CA CYS A 49 4.57 -1.70 -1.33
C CYS A 49 4.62 -2.23 -2.77
N ASP A 50 4.05 -3.41 -3.01
CA ASP A 50 3.96 -4.01 -4.35
C ASP A 50 3.16 -3.15 -5.34
N TYR A 51 2.26 -2.29 -4.82
CA TYR A 51 1.34 -1.45 -5.58
C TYR A 51 1.74 0.04 -5.57
N PHE A 52 2.81 0.42 -4.86
CA PHE A 52 3.30 1.80 -4.85
C PHE A 52 4.17 2.08 -6.08
N LEU A 53 3.84 3.11 -6.84
CA LEU A 53 4.65 3.61 -7.95
C LEU A 53 5.32 4.92 -7.52
N GLN A 54 6.66 4.93 -7.55
CA GLN A 54 7.41 6.15 -7.27
C GLN A 54 7.43 7.01 -8.53
N GLN A 55 7.17 8.29 -8.35
CA GLN A 55 7.38 9.32 -9.36
C GLN A 55 8.65 10.08 -9.01
N ASP A 56 9.57 10.21 -9.97
CA ASP A 56 10.81 10.94 -9.74
C ASP A 56 10.61 12.47 -9.83
N GLN A 57 11.71 13.21 -9.65
CA GLN A 57 11.74 14.67 -9.71
C GLN A 57 11.34 15.25 -11.09
N TYR A 58 11.36 14.44 -12.14
CA TYR A 58 10.96 14.80 -13.51
C TYR A 58 9.56 14.31 -13.86
N LYS A 59 8.80 13.81 -12.88
CA LYS A 59 7.48 13.23 -13.06
C LYS A 59 7.47 11.93 -13.88
N LEU A 60 8.61 11.26 -14.00
CA LEU A 60 8.71 9.97 -14.68
C LEU A 60 8.36 8.83 -13.71
N ILE A 61 7.85 7.74 -14.28
CA ILE A 61 7.43 6.54 -13.57
C ILE A 61 8.01 5.29 -14.24
N ASP A 62 8.22 4.23 -13.46
CA ASP A 62 8.61 2.93 -14.00
C ASP A 62 7.43 2.25 -14.69
N LEU A 63 7.41 2.32 -16.04
CA LEU A 63 6.37 1.72 -16.87
C LEU A 63 6.34 0.18 -16.76
N SER A 64 7.48 -0.46 -16.53
CA SER A 64 7.54 -1.92 -16.33
C SER A 64 6.82 -2.30 -15.04
N LYS A 65 7.07 -1.57 -13.95
CA LYS A 65 6.35 -1.76 -12.69
C LYS A 65 4.86 -1.45 -12.82
N LEU A 66 4.49 -0.36 -13.49
CA LEU A 66 3.09 -0.02 -13.76
C LEU A 66 2.36 -1.17 -14.48
N ASN A 67 2.94 -1.67 -15.57
CA ASN A 67 2.35 -2.76 -16.33
C ASN A 67 2.18 -4.03 -15.48
N LYS A 68 3.15 -4.36 -14.61
CA LYS A 68 3.02 -5.48 -13.66
C LYS A 68 1.88 -5.26 -12.66
N ILE A 69 1.72 -4.05 -12.14
CA ILE A 69 0.61 -3.73 -11.22
C ILE A 69 -0.73 -3.91 -11.91
N LEU A 70 -0.87 -3.39 -13.13
CA LEU A 70 -2.11 -3.46 -13.91
C LEU A 70 -2.44 -4.88 -14.36
N ALA A 71 -1.44 -5.67 -14.76
CA ALA A 71 -1.64 -7.06 -15.16
C ALA A 71 -2.18 -7.94 -14.01
N ASN A 72 -1.85 -7.61 -12.76
CA ASN A 72 -2.34 -8.32 -11.57
C ASN A 72 -3.63 -7.72 -10.99
N ALA A 73 -4.18 -6.66 -11.60
CA ALA A 73 -5.40 -6.00 -11.17
C ALA A 73 -6.67 -6.65 -11.75
N VAL A 74 -6.53 -7.49 -12.78
CA VAL A 74 -7.60 -8.24 -13.47
C VAL A 74 -7.86 -9.57 -12.75
#